data_AF-A0A961U1V3-F1
#
_entry.id   AF-A0A961U1V3-F1
#
_cell.length_a   1.000
_cell.length_b   1.000
_cell.length_c   1.000
_cell.angle_alpha   90.00
_cell.angle_beta   90.00
_cell.angle_gamma   90.00
#
_symmetry.space_group_name_H-M   'P 1'
#
loop_
_entity.id
_entity.type
_entity.pdbx_description
1 polymer ?
#
loop_
_entity_poly.entity_id
_entity_poly.type
_entity_poly.pdbx_seq_one_letter_code
_entity_poly.pdbx_strand_id
1 'polypeptide(L)'
;MGGTAQRAGGLYGVLDALRTATPIPPGVALDPTQLAGKSQSEIADIIANALAPVDGTQDGEAARDSVSRSLSELLGADSNADLTNLNATQIDGVVEGYIAHDLAHRIELDVGKAVLDKADSYSEGVERLQEMKSYVRQEVARVFRAQRATQPMSRQNAASMSDAILRGTFEIFESYL
;
A
#
# COMPACT_ATOMS: atom_id res chain seq x y z
N MET A 1 -8.29 -4.91 10.13
CA MET A 1 -7.27 -4.49 9.14
C MET A 1 -6.17 -5.54 8.88
N GLY A 2 -6.32 -6.79 9.39
CA GLY A 2 -5.29 -7.82 9.19
C GLY A 2 -4.98 -8.14 7.72
N GLY A 3 -5.95 -7.97 6.81
CA GLY A 3 -5.74 -8.13 5.36
C GLY A 3 -4.77 -7.11 4.76
N THR A 4 -4.79 -5.85 5.21
CA THR A 4 -3.85 -4.80 4.78
C THR A 4 -2.43 -5.15 5.24
N ALA A 5 -2.26 -5.49 6.52
CA ALA A 5 -0.95 -5.82 7.08
C ALA A 5 -0.33 -7.07 6.45
N GLN A 6 -1.14 -8.11 6.19
CA GLN A 6 -0.72 -9.32 5.48
C GLN A 6 -0.22 -9.01 4.07
N ARG A 7 -0.98 -8.21 3.31
CA ARG A 7 -0.59 -7.82 1.94
C ARG A 7 0.63 -6.92 1.90
N ALA A 8 0.78 -6.00 2.86
CA ALA A 8 1.98 -5.18 3.00
C ALA A 8 3.22 -6.05 3.25
N GLY A 9 3.10 -7.08 4.10
CA GLY A 9 4.14 -8.09 4.30
C GLY A 9 4.46 -8.89 3.04
N GLY A 10 3.43 -9.30 2.29
CA GLY A 10 3.57 -9.95 0.99
C GLY A 10 4.29 -9.06 -0.04
N LEU A 11 3.90 -7.79 -0.14
CA LEU A 11 4.48 -6.80 -1.04
C LEU A 11 5.97 -6.59 -0.75
N TYR A 12 6.31 -6.34 0.52
CA TYR A 12 7.71 -6.26 0.95
C TYR A 12 8.45 -7.55 0.57
N GLY A 13 7.87 -8.70 0.90
CA GLY A 13 8.48 -10.01 0.65
C GLY A 13 8.75 -10.29 -0.82
N VAL A 14 7.82 -9.92 -1.71
CA VAL A 14 7.97 -10.04 -3.17
C VAL A 14 9.09 -9.15 -3.66
N LEU A 15 9.05 -7.85 -3.35
CA LEU A 15 10.04 -6.89 -3.86
C LEU A 15 11.44 -7.19 -3.35
N ASP A 16 11.58 -7.56 -2.07
CA ASP A 16 12.86 -7.97 -1.51
C ASP A 16 13.32 -9.31 -2.10
N ALA A 17 12.41 -10.25 -2.39
CA ALA A 17 12.76 -11.52 -3.03
C ALA A 17 13.29 -11.34 -4.44
N LEU A 18 12.68 -10.46 -5.23
CA LEU A 18 13.15 -10.09 -6.57
C LEU A 18 14.55 -9.46 -6.49
N ARG A 19 14.72 -8.44 -5.64
CA ARG A 19 15.99 -7.74 -5.43
C ARG A 19 17.14 -8.66 -5.03
N THR A 20 16.88 -9.66 -4.17
CA THR A 20 17.94 -10.56 -3.67
C THR A 20 18.05 -11.86 -4.45
N ALA A 21 17.29 -12.04 -5.54
CA ALA A 21 17.22 -13.28 -6.31
C ALA A 21 16.93 -14.53 -5.44
N THR A 22 15.97 -14.40 -4.52
CA THR A 22 15.53 -15.50 -3.63
C THR A 22 14.10 -15.92 -3.95
N PRO A 23 13.64 -17.08 -3.46
CA PRO A 23 12.26 -17.52 -3.70
C PRO A 23 11.21 -16.49 -3.21
N ILE A 24 10.17 -16.31 -4.02
CA ILE A 24 8.97 -15.53 -3.67
C ILE A 24 8.32 -16.12 -2.40
N PRO A 25 7.78 -15.27 -1.50
CA PRO A 25 7.10 -15.74 -0.29
C PRO A 25 6.01 -16.79 -0.57
N PRO A 26 5.89 -17.84 0.26
CA PRO A 26 4.80 -18.80 0.16
C PRO A 26 3.44 -18.11 0.21
N GLY A 27 2.52 -18.50 -0.67
CA GLY A 27 1.17 -17.93 -0.74
C GLY A 27 1.00 -16.78 -1.74
N VAL A 28 2.09 -16.26 -2.31
CA VAL A 28 2.02 -15.33 -3.46
C VAL A 28 2.23 -16.11 -4.74
N ALA A 29 1.23 -16.11 -5.63
CA ALA A 29 1.29 -16.81 -6.92
C ALA A 29 2.03 -15.97 -7.98
N LEU A 30 3.33 -15.76 -7.77
CA LEU A 30 4.19 -15.03 -8.71
C LEU A 30 5.35 -15.92 -9.17
N ASP A 31 5.49 -16.06 -10.50
CA ASP A 31 6.65 -16.68 -11.13
C ASP A 31 7.60 -15.58 -11.66
N PRO A 32 8.80 -15.39 -11.06
CA PRO A 32 9.74 -14.36 -11.50
C PRO A 32 10.17 -14.47 -12.96
N THR A 33 10.10 -15.66 -13.56
CA THR A 33 10.48 -15.84 -14.98
C THR A 33 9.52 -15.14 -15.93
N GLN A 34 8.27 -14.92 -15.50
CA GLN A 34 7.26 -14.19 -16.25
C GLN A 34 7.56 -12.69 -16.34
N LEU A 35 8.45 -12.17 -15.50
CA LEU A 35 8.81 -10.74 -15.49
C LEU A 35 9.82 -10.38 -16.58
N ALA A 36 10.52 -11.38 -17.14
CA ALA A 36 11.55 -11.16 -18.14
C ALA A 36 10.98 -10.50 -19.41
N GLY A 37 11.59 -9.40 -19.85
CA GLY A 37 11.20 -8.68 -21.06
C GLY A 37 9.94 -7.81 -20.94
N LYS A 38 9.35 -7.71 -19.75
CA LYS A 38 8.19 -6.85 -19.49
C LYS A 38 8.59 -5.42 -19.18
N SER A 39 7.71 -4.48 -19.49
CA SER A 39 7.82 -3.09 -19.01
C SER A 39 7.61 -3.02 -17.50
N GLN A 40 8.13 -1.96 -16.86
CA GLN A 40 7.95 -1.75 -15.42
C GLN A 40 6.47 -1.61 -15.03
N SER A 41 5.65 -1.03 -15.90
CA SER A 41 4.19 -0.98 -15.73
C SER A 41 3.55 -2.37 -15.76
N GLU A 42 3.92 -3.24 -16.70
CA GLU A 42 3.41 -4.62 -16.73
C GLU A 42 3.87 -5.43 -15.52
N ILE A 43 5.09 -5.21 -15.05
CA ILE A 43 5.60 -5.84 -13.83
C ILE A 43 4.78 -5.37 -12.61
N ALA A 44 4.43 -4.08 -12.53
CA ALA A 44 3.58 -3.56 -11.47
C ALA A 44 2.21 -4.25 -11.44
N ASP A 45 1.56 -4.40 -12.60
CA ASP A 45 0.26 -5.07 -12.71
C ASP A 45 0.35 -6.55 -12.31
N ILE A 46 1.42 -7.24 -12.69
CA ILE A 46 1.64 -8.65 -12.31
C ILE A 46 1.82 -8.79 -10.80
N ILE A 47 2.62 -7.91 -10.18
CA ILE A 47 2.83 -7.90 -8.73
C ILE A 47 1.50 -7.61 -8.02
N ALA A 48 0.73 -6.62 -8.46
CA ALA A 48 -0.55 -6.27 -7.88
C ALA A 48 -1.56 -7.43 -7.96
N ASN A 49 -1.67 -8.10 -9.11
CA ASN A 49 -2.53 -9.26 -9.30
C ASN A 49 -2.10 -10.46 -8.43
N ALA A 50 -0.80 -10.67 -8.24
CA ALA A 50 -0.29 -11.76 -7.40
C ALA A 50 -0.59 -11.54 -5.91
N LEU A 51 -0.61 -10.28 -5.45
CA LEU A 51 -0.85 -9.90 -4.05
C LEU A 51 -2.34 -9.74 -3.70
N ALA A 52 -3.15 -9.31 -4.66
CA ALA A 52 -4.59 -9.17 -4.52
C ALA A 52 -5.30 -9.71 -5.77
N PRO A 53 -5.45 -11.05 -5.91
CA PRO A 53 -6.11 -11.67 -7.06
C PRO A 53 -7.54 -11.17 -7.26
N VAL A 54 -8.05 -11.29 -8.49
CA VAL A 54 -9.44 -10.96 -8.83
C VAL A 54 -10.38 -11.94 -8.14
N ASP A 55 -11.07 -11.45 -7.11
CA ASP A 55 -12.09 -12.20 -6.37
C ASP A 55 -13.49 -11.56 -6.47
N GLY A 56 -13.59 -10.40 -7.13
CA GLY A 56 -14.84 -9.65 -7.30
C GLY A 56 -15.31 -8.90 -6.06
N THR A 57 -14.53 -8.88 -4.98
CA THR A 57 -14.85 -8.13 -3.76
C THR A 57 -14.36 -6.68 -3.85
N GLN A 58 -15.11 -5.74 -3.27
CA GLN A 58 -14.67 -4.34 -3.21
C GLN A 58 -13.35 -4.20 -2.44
N ASP A 59 -13.18 -4.94 -1.36
CA ASP A 59 -11.94 -4.95 -0.57
C ASP A 59 -10.75 -5.48 -1.38
N GLY A 60 -10.94 -6.56 -2.15
CA GLY A 60 -9.90 -7.14 -3.00
C GLY A 60 -9.46 -6.20 -4.11
N GLU A 61 -10.42 -5.57 -4.80
CA GLU A 61 -10.15 -4.59 -5.85
C GLU A 61 -9.49 -3.31 -5.30
N ALA A 62 -9.96 -2.81 -4.14
CA ALA A 62 -9.35 -1.65 -3.49
C ALA A 62 -7.90 -1.92 -3.06
N ALA A 63 -7.61 -3.13 -2.57
CA ALA A 63 -6.25 -3.52 -2.22
C ALA A 63 -5.35 -3.61 -3.47
N ARG A 64 -5.85 -4.19 -4.58
CA ARG A 64 -5.10 -4.26 -5.84
C ARG A 64 -4.78 -2.88 -6.40
N ASP A 65 -5.78 -2.00 -6.45
CA ASP A 65 -5.59 -0.62 -6.89
C ASP A 65 -4.56 0.11 -6.00
N SER A 66 -4.61 -0.09 -4.68
CA SER A 66 -3.65 0.51 -3.75
C SER A 66 -2.20 0.06 -4.00
N VAL A 67 -1.99 -1.24 -4.32
CA VAL A 67 -0.67 -1.74 -4.72
C VAL A 67 -0.22 -1.11 -6.04
N SER A 68 -1.10 -1.13 -7.06
CA SER A 68 -0.79 -0.59 -8.39
C SER A 68 -0.47 0.90 -8.34
N ARG A 69 -1.23 1.69 -7.58
CA ARG A 69 -0.97 3.13 -7.37
C ARG A 69 0.38 3.35 -6.72
N SER A 70 0.70 2.62 -5.65
CA SER A 70 1.98 2.83 -4.96
C SER A 70 3.19 2.49 -5.83
N LEU A 71 3.11 1.43 -6.64
CA LEU A 71 4.15 1.08 -7.61
C LEU A 71 4.26 2.13 -8.72
N SER A 72 3.12 2.61 -9.24
CA SER A 72 3.06 3.66 -10.26
C SER A 72 3.61 5.00 -9.77
N GLU A 73 3.34 5.36 -8.51
CA GLU A 73 3.89 6.57 -7.88
C GLU A 73 5.41 6.50 -7.79
N LEU A 74 5.99 5.33 -7.45
CA LEU A 74 7.43 5.13 -7.49
C LEU A 74 7.98 5.32 -8.91
N LEU A 75 7.37 4.69 -9.93
CA LEU A 75 7.81 4.81 -11.32
C LEU A 75 7.65 6.24 -11.88
N GLY A 76 6.66 6.99 -11.38
CA GLY A 76 6.48 8.39 -11.72
C GLY A 76 7.49 9.32 -11.06
N ALA A 77 7.93 8.99 -9.83
CA ALA A 77 8.94 9.75 -9.10
C ALA A 77 10.38 9.42 -9.56
N ASP A 78 10.62 8.19 -9.98
CA ASP A 78 11.91 7.72 -10.48
C ASP A 78 11.71 6.89 -11.76
N SER A 79 11.93 7.53 -12.91
CA SER A 79 11.80 6.88 -14.22
C SER A 79 12.83 5.77 -14.47
N ASN A 80 13.86 5.65 -13.63
CA ASN A 80 14.88 4.61 -13.71
C ASN A 80 14.65 3.48 -12.69
N ALA A 81 13.58 3.54 -11.89
CA ALA A 81 13.27 2.50 -10.94
C ALA A 81 13.00 1.17 -11.66
N ASP A 82 13.66 0.11 -11.17
CA ASP A 82 13.49 -1.25 -11.63
C ASP A 82 12.79 -2.08 -10.55
N LEU A 83 11.52 -2.41 -10.74
CA LEU A 83 10.69 -3.16 -9.79
C LEU A 83 11.26 -4.56 -9.48
N THR A 84 12.15 -5.08 -10.32
CA THR A 84 12.84 -6.36 -10.07
C THR A 84 14.12 -6.20 -9.24
N ASN A 85 14.59 -4.97 -9.02
CA ASN A 85 15.83 -4.66 -8.33
C ASN A 85 15.76 -3.33 -7.55
N LEU A 86 14.65 -3.09 -6.86
CA LEU A 86 14.47 -1.90 -6.02
C LEU A 86 15.47 -1.89 -4.87
N ASN A 87 15.95 -0.72 -4.46
CA ASN A 87 16.70 -0.62 -3.20
C ASN A 87 15.75 -0.65 -1.98
N ALA A 88 16.30 -0.87 -0.79
CA ALA A 88 15.51 -0.99 0.44
C ALA A 88 14.63 0.24 0.73
N THR A 89 15.09 1.45 0.41
CA THR A 89 14.32 2.70 0.59
C THR A 89 13.14 2.77 -0.38
N GLN A 90 13.32 2.34 -1.63
CA GLN A 90 12.24 2.26 -2.60
C GLN A 90 11.18 1.22 -2.19
N ILE A 91 11.61 0.06 -1.66
CA ILE A 91 10.69 -0.95 -1.11
C ILE A 91 9.91 -0.38 0.08
N ASP A 92 10.57 0.29 1.02
CA ASP A 92 9.93 0.93 2.16
C ASP A 92 8.87 1.94 1.69
N GLY A 93 9.21 2.80 0.72
CA GLY A 93 8.28 3.79 0.17
C GLY A 93 7.06 3.17 -0.53
N VAL A 94 7.24 2.06 -1.25
CA VAL A 94 6.13 1.33 -1.87
C VAL A 94 5.23 0.65 -0.82
N VAL A 95 5.81 0.12 0.25
CA VAL A 95 5.00 -0.46 1.33
C VAL A 95 4.25 0.61 2.11
N GLU A 96 4.89 1.75 2.38
CA GLU A 96 4.24 2.93 2.98
C GLU A 96 3.07 3.41 2.12
N GLY A 97 3.31 3.63 0.82
CA GLY A 97 2.29 4.09 -0.13
C GLY A 97 1.11 3.12 -0.22
N TYR A 98 1.38 1.81 -0.30
CA TYR A 98 0.31 0.80 -0.27
C TYR A 98 -0.55 0.90 0.99
N ILE A 99 0.05 0.94 2.18
CA ILE A 99 -0.68 1.03 3.45
C ILE A 99 -1.53 2.31 3.47
N ALA A 100 -0.96 3.42 3.01
CA ALA A 100 -1.60 4.73 3.00
C ALA A 100 -2.83 4.77 2.07
N HIS A 101 -2.71 4.23 0.85
CA HIS A 101 -3.82 4.14 -0.10
C HIS A 101 -4.90 3.16 0.35
N ASP A 102 -4.51 1.98 0.84
CA ASP A 102 -5.44 0.93 1.28
C ASP A 102 -6.26 1.41 2.49
N LEU A 103 -5.60 2.06 3.46
CA LEU A 103 -6.28 2.65 4.61
C LEU A 103 -7.24 3.77 4.18
N ALA A 104 -6.79 4.69 3.32
CA ALA A 104 -7.60 5.80 2.83
C ALA A 104 -8.83 5.31 2.06
N HIS A 105 -8.69 4.27 1.23
CA HIS A 105 -9.83 3.66 0.53
C HIS A 105 -10.82 3.03 1.50
N ARG A 106 -10.36 2.31 2.52
CA ARG A 106 -11.26 1.67 3.47
C ARG A 106 -12.04 2.69 4.30
N ILE A 107 -11.40 3.79 4.69
CA ILE A 107 -12.09 4.91 5.33
C ILE A 107 -13.12 5.52 4.38
N GLU A 108 -12.77 5.76 3.11
CA GLU A 108 -13.71 6.24 2.10
C GLU A 108 -14.90 5.30 1.89
N LEU A 109 -14.69 3.98 1.90
CA LEU A 109 -15.79 3.01 1.82
C LEU A 109 -16.72 3.09 3.03
N ASP A 110 -16.17 3.29 4.22
CA ASP A 110 -16.94 3.34 5.46
C ASP A 110 -17.75 4.64 5.61
N VAL A 111 -17.14 5.80 5.33
CA VAL A 111 -17.74 7.11 5.63
C VAL A 111 -18.06 7.95 4.39
N GLY A 112 -17.63 7.52 3.21
CA GLY A 112 -17.62 8.37 2.02
C GLY A 112 -19.00 8.86 1.60
N LYS A 113 -19.99 7.95 1.62
CA LYS A 113 -21.39 8.32 1.37
C LYS A 113 -21.91 9.35 2.38
N ALA A 114 -21.62 9.15 3.66
CA ALA A 114 -22.07 10.08 4.70
C ALA A 114 -21.43 11.46 4.58
N VAL A 115 -20.18 11.55 4.10
CA VAL A 115 -19.51 12.83 3.80
C VAL A 115 -20.19 13.53 2.63
N LEU A 116 -20.49 12.79 1.55
CA LEU A 116 -21.17 13.33 0.37
C LEU A 116 -22.59 13.82 0.70
N ASP A 117 -23.37 13.03 1.44
CA ASP A 117 -24.75 13.34 1.80
C ASP A 117 -24.86 14.59 2.72
N LYS A 118 -23.78 14.95 3.43
CA LYS A 118 -23.72 16.11 4.35
C LYS A 118 -23.08 17.36 3.73
N ALA A 119 -22.60 17.29 2.49
CA ALA A 119 -22.02 18.45 1.82
C ALA A 119 -23.11 19.32 1.18
N ASP A 120 -22.90 20.63 1.10
CA ASP A 120 -23.86 21.54 0.46
C ASP A 120 -23.84 21.38 -1.06
N SER A 121 -22.77 20.79 -1.61
CA SER A 121 -22.65 20.42 -3.02
C SER A 121 -21.80 19.16 -3.21
N TYR A 122 -21.96 18.50 -4.37
CA TYR A 122 -21.14 17.33 -4.72
C TYR A 122 -19.65 17.66 -4.81
N SER A 123 -19.28 18.82 -5.37
CA SER A 123 -17.89 19.27 -5.47
C SER A 123 -17.25 19.45 -4.09
N GLU A 124 -17.96 20.05 -3.15
CA GLU A 124 -17.50 20.20 -1.77
C GLU A 124 -17.35 18.84 -1.09
N GLY A 125 -18.30 17.93 -1.29
CA GLY A 125 -18.21 16.57 -0.75
C GLY A 125 -16.95 15.84 -1.25
N VAL A 126 -16.64 15.96 -2.55
CA VAL A 126 -15.41 15.41 -3.14
C VAL A 126 -14.17 16.06 -2.54
N GLU A 127 -14.15 17.38 -2.36
CA GLU A 127 -13.03 18.09 -1.74
C GLU A 127 -12.77 17.60 -0.31
N ARG A 128 -13.82 17.50 0.52
CA ARG A 128 -13.75 16.95 1.88
C ARG A 128 -13.20 15.51 1.90
N LEU A 129 -13.60 14.67 0.94
CA LEU A 129 -13.05 13.32 0.82
C LEU A 129 -11.55 13.33 0.49
N GLN A 130 -11.12 14.21 -0.41
CA GLN A 130 -9.70 14.33 -0.77
C GLN A 130 -8.86 14.85 0.40
N GLU A 131 -9.37 15.81 1.16
CA GLU A 131 -8.74 16.30 2.39
C GLU A 131 -8.58 15.17 3.42
N MET A 132 -9.67 14.44 3.69
CA MET A 132 -9.65 13.29 4.61
C MET A 132 -8.62 12.24 4.19
N LYS A 133 -8.63 11.82 2.92
CA LYS A 133 -7.68 10.84 2.38
C LYS A 133 -6.24 11.35 2.45
N SER A 134 -6.02 12.64 2.21
CA SER A 134 -4.70 13.24 2.29
C SER A 134 -4.19 13.31 3.73
N TYR A 135 -5.06 13.63 4.68
CA TYR A 135 -4.73 13.61 6.11
C TYR A 135 -4.37 12.20 6.58
N VAL A 136 -5.19 11.19 6.23
CA VAL A 136 -4.89 9.77 6.54
C VAL A 136 -3.51 9.37 6.01
N ARG A 137 -3.20 9.69 4.76
CA ARG A 137 -1.89 9.35 4.16
C ARG A 137 -0.72 10.04 4.88
N GLN A 138 -0.90 11.29 5.30
CA GLN A 138 0.11 12.01 6.09
C GLN A 138 0.36 11.37 7.45
N GLU A 139 -0.71 10.93 8.12
CA GLU A 139 -0.61 10.26 9.42
C GLU A 139 0.05 8.89 9.30
N VAL A 140 -0.30 8.10 8.28
CA VAL A 140 0.41 6.85 7.96
C VAL A 140 1.90 7.11 7.76
N ALA A 141 2.26 8.10 6.94
CA ALA A 141 3.65 8.45 6.70
C ALA A 141 4.39 8.85 7.99
N ARG A 142 3.72 9.59 8.88
CA ARG A 142 4.27 9.98 10.18
C ARG A 142 4.55 8.75 11.06
N VAL A 143 3.59 7.86 11.20
CA VAL A 143 3.72 6.65 12.03
C VAL A 143 4.73 5.67 11.40
N PHE A 144 4.72 5.51 10.07
CA PHE A 144 5.68 4.70 9.33
C PHE A 144 7.12 5.14 9.62
N ARG A 145 7.41 6.44 9.52
CA ARG A 145 8.73 7.00 9.86
C ARG A 145 9.13 6.70 11.31
N ALA A 146 8.21 6.81 12.26
CA ALA A 146 8.47 6.51 13.67
C ALA A 146 8.81 5.02 13.90
N GLN A 147 8.08 4.11 13.23
CA GLN A 147 8.35 2.67 13.29
C GLN A 147 9.71 2.33 12.65
N ARG A 148 10.01 2.92 11.49
CA ARG A 148 11.29 2.71 10.78
C ARG A 148 12.50 3.27 11.54
N ALA A 149 12.32 4.32 12.34
CA ALA A 149 13.37 4.85 13.20
C ALA A 149 13.74 3.86 14.33
N THR A 150 12.81 2.98 14.72
CA THR A 150 13.03 1.97 15.77
C THR A 150 13.70 0.71 15.21
N GLN A 151 13.29 0.26 14.02
CA GLN A 151 13.89 -0.93 13.40
C GLN A 151 13.76 -0.92 11.86
N PRO A 152 14.71 -1.55 11.13
CA PRO A 152 14.56 -1.88 9.72
C PRO A 152 13.31 -2.72 9.45
N MET A 153 12.59 -2.41 8.37
CA MET A 153 11.63 -3.36 7.82
C MET A 153 12.38 -4.51 7.15
N SER A 154 11.83 -5.71 7.25
CA SER A 154 12.38 -6.97 6.78
C SER A 154 11.25 -7.95 6.47
N ARG A 155 11.52 -9.04 5.77
CA ARG A 155 10.50 -10.07 5.50
C ARG A 155 9.90 -10.65 6.78
N GLN A 156 10.67 -10.69 7.86
CA GLN A 156 10.26 -11.26 9.15
C GLN A 156 9.30 -10.35 9.92
N ASN A 157 9.39 -9.03 9.75
CA ASN A 157 8.62 -8.06 10.55
C ASN A 157 7.71 -7.13 9.72
N ALA A 158 7.73 -7.19 8.38
CA ALA A 158 6.95 -6.27 7.54
C ALA A 158 5.45 -6.30 7.87
N ALA A 159 4.86 -7.49 8.04
CA ALA A 159 3.44 -7.61 8.38
C ALA A 159 3.12 -7.06 9.78
N SER A 160 3.93 -7.39 10.80
CA SER A 160 3.70 -6.90 12.16
C SER A 160 3.97 -5.41 12.31
N MET A 161 4.99 -4.87 11.62
CA MET A 161 5.23 -3.44 11.53
C MET A 161 4.07 -2.73 10.85
N SER A 162 3.53 -3.29 9.75
CA SER A 162 2.36 -2.73 9.07
C SER A 162 1.12 -2.70 9.97
N ASP A 163 0.90 -3.75 10.77
CA ASP A 163 -0.17 -3.75 11.78
C ASP A 163 0.04 -2.66 12.85
N ALA A 164 1.28 -2.49 13.32
CA ALA A 164 1.63 -1.42 14.26
C ALA A 164 1.44 -0.01 13.66
N ILE A 165 1.74 0.17 12.37
CA ILE A 165 1.50 1.43 11.65
C ILE A 165 0.00 1.74 11.59
N LEU A 166 -0.82 0.75 11.23
CA LEU A 166 -2.26 0.90 11.17
C LEU A 166 -2.84 1.25 12.55
N ARG A 167 -2.43 0.55 13.61
CA ARG A 167 -2.85 0.84 14.99
C ARG A 167 -2.44 2.23 15.45
N GLY A 168 -1.16 2.59 15.28
CA GLY A 168 -0.68 3.91 15.66
C GLY A 168 -1.37 5.03 14.88
N THR A 169 -1.73 4.78 13.62
CA THR A 169 -2.53 5.72 12.83
C THR A 169 -3.93 5.90 13.41
N PHE A 170 -4.59 4.84 13.86
CA PHE A 170 -5.89 4.93 14.51
C PHE A 170 -5.85 5.62 15.88
N GLU A 171 -4.83 5.34 16.69
CA GLU A 171 -4.66 5.98 18.00
C GLU A 171 -4.62 7.51 17.88
N ILE A 172 -4.09 8.04 16.78
CA ILE A 172 -4.11 9.47 16.48
C ILE A 172 -5.54 9.97 16.30
N PHE A 173 -6.36 9.27 15.51
CA PHE A 173 -7.75 9.63 15.31
C PHE A 173 -8.58 9.50 16.60
N GLU A 174 -8.35 8.44 17.38
CA GLU A 174 -9.01 8.22 18.67
C GLU A 174 -8.68 9.30 19.69
N SER A 175 -7.49 9.91 19.62
CA SER A 175 -7.10 11.00 20.54
C SER A 175 -7.95 12.28 20.41
N TYR A 176 -8.75 12.39 19.35
CA TYR A 176 -9.68 13.52 19.13
C TYR A 176 -11.11 13.25 19.62
N LEU A 177 -11.40 12.04 20.13
CA LEU A 177 -12.70 11.64 20.68
C LEU A 177 -12.74 11.85 22.21
#